data_AF-A0A2R6JZ25-F1
#
_entry.id   AF-A0A2R6JZ25-F1
#
_cell.length_a   1.000
_cell.length_b   1.000
_cell.length_c   1.000
_cell.angle_alpha   90.00
_cell.angle_beta   90.00
_cell.angle_gamma   90.00
#
_symmetry.space_group_name_H-M   'P 1'
#
loop_
_entity.id
_entity.type
_entity.pdbx_description
1 polymer ?
#
loop_
_entity_poly.entity_id
_entity_poly.type
_entity_poly.pdbx_seq_one_letter_code
_entity_poly.pdbx_strand_id
1 'polypeptide(L)'
;MREYKMRRGEHLHERIPDMEETIESYFGEITTTEEFGGSDLAVVEEPDNPVFERIVAGTVTYSSKKDTLAVEFTERDPAELSPDDMEAAGEAISMKNDFLLEATGRDAKSRRKSIKNEVQNADTPENV
;
A
#
# COMPACT_ATOMS: atom_id res chain seq x y z
N MET A 1 -9.15 2.50 -3.29
CA MET A 1 -7.79 2.88 -2.86
C MET A 1 -7.70 3.07 -1.35
N ARG A 2 -6.58 2.69 -0.73
CA ARG A 2 -6.33 2.81 0.72
C ARG A 2 -5.14 3.71 0.96
N GLU A 3 -5.28 4.66 1.89
CA GLU A 3 -4.18 5.51 2.32
C GLU A 3 -3.61 5.04 3.68
N TYR A 4 -2.29 4.97 3.77
CA TYR A 4 -1.59 4.60 4.99
C TYR A 4 -0.77 5.77 5.54
N LYS A 5 -0.99 6.03 6.84
CA LYS A 5 -0.24 7.01 7.62
C LYS A 5 1.07 6.40 8.09
N MET A 6 2.15 7.15 7.99
CA MET A 6 3.49 6.79 8.42
C MET A 6 3.57 6.78 9.95
N ARG A 7 4.62 6.13 10.46
CA ARG A 7 4.97 6.19 11.88
C ARG A 7 5.25 7.64 12.31
N ARG A 8 4.97 7.92 13.57
CA ARG A 8 5.18 9.25 14.16
C ARG A 8 6.66 9.63 14.07
N GLY A 9 6.92 10.81 13.52
CA GLY A 9 8.28 11.34 13.36
C GLY A 9 8.91 11.06 11.99
N GLU A 10 8.37 10.12 11.22
CA GLU A 10 8.94 9.73 9.92
C GLU A 10 8.18 10.41 8.77
N HIS A 11 8.87 10.62 7.63
CA HIS A 11 8.30 11.12 6.38
C HIS A 11 8.49 10.10 5.26
N LEU A 12 7.56 10.08 4.30
CA LEU A 12 7.56 9.09 3.23
C LEU A 12 8.81 9.23 2.34
N HIS A 13 9.15 10.45 1.92
CA HIS A 13 10.34 10.72 1.09
C HIS A 13 11.69 10.38 1.76
N GLU A 14 11.74 10.31 3.10
CA GLU A 14 12.97 9.92 3.81
C GLU A 14 13.15 8.40 3.82
N ARG A 15 12.05 7.65 3.76
CA ARG A 15 12.05 6.18 3.78
C ARG A 15 12.12 5.62 2.37
N ILE A 16 11.36 6.21 1.47
CA ILE A 16 11.34 5.90 0.05
C ILE A 16 11.75 7.17 -0.70
N PRO A 17 13.06 7.34 -0.98
CA PRO A 17 13.55 8.50 -1.70
C PRO A 17 13.06 8.50 -3.15
N ASP A 18 12.93 7.32 -3.75
CA ASP A 18 12.39 7.12 -5.09
C ASP A 18 11.24 6.10 -5.04
N MET A 19 10.02 6.61 -5.19
CA MET A 19 8.81 5.81 -5.11
C MET A 19 8.62 4.94 -6.34
N GLU A 20 8.97 5.46 -7.51
CA GLU A 20 8.82 4.73 -8.77
C GLU A 20 9.79 3.54 -8.78
N GLU A 21 11.06 3.78 -8.46
CA GLU A 21 12.07 2.70 -8.38
C GLU A 21 11.69 1.64 -7.33
N THR A 22 11.15 2.07 -6.18
CA THR A 22 10.71 1.12 -5.14
C THR A 22 9.53 0.29 -5.62
N ILE A 23 8.56 0.88 -6.32
CA ILE A 23 7.42 0.15 -6.87
C ILE A 23 7.90 -0.86 -7.92
N GLU A 24 8.78 -0.45 -8.83
CA GLU A 24 9.33 -1.33 -9.85
C GLU A 24 10.10 -2.51 -9.26
N SER A 25 10.90 -2.24 -8.22
CA SER A 25 11.66 -3.27 -7.51
C SER A 25 10.79 -4.31 -6.80
N TYR A 26 9.63 -3.90 -6.27
CA TYR A 26 8.74 -4.78 -5.53
C TYR A 26 7.71 -5.51 -6.39
N PHE A 27 7.21 -4.85 -7.44
CA PHE A 27 6.01 -5.28 -8.14
C PHE A 27 6.19 -5.46 -9.64
N GLY A 28 7.26 -4.94 -10.23
CA GLY A 28 7.49 -4.96 -11.67
C GLY A 28 7.27 -3.62 -12.36
N GLU A 29 7.50 -3.58 -13.67
CA GLU A 29 7.58 -2.36 -14.49
C GLU A 29 6.32 -1.47 -14.39
N ILE A 30 6.54 -0.16 -14.23
CA ILE A 30 5.44 0.81 -14.22
C ILE A 30 4.97 1.05 -15.66
N THR A 31 3.72 0.68 -15.90
CA THR A 31 3.10 0.76 -17.23
C THR A 31 2.41 2.10 -17.50
N THR A 32 1.84 2.70 -16.46
CA THR A 32 1.10 3.97 -16.57
C THR A 32 1.02 4.69 -15.24
N THR A 33 0.39 5.86 -15.21
CA THR A 33 0.10 6.63 -14.00
C THR A 33 -1.39 6.96 -13.90
N GLU A 34 -1.89 7.09 -12.67
CA GLU A 34 -3.27 7.45 -12.36
C GLU A 34 -3.31 8.61 -11.36
N GLU A 35 -4.07 9.66 -11.67
CA GLU A 35 -4.22 10.82 -10.77
C GLU A 35 -5.10 10.46 -9.57
N PHE A 36 -4.58 10.66 -8.36
CA PHE A 36 -5.32 10.50 -7.12
C PHE A 36 -4.96 11.57 -6.10
N GLY A 37 -5.96 12.32 -5.63
CA GLY A 37 -5.76 13.35 -4.60
C GLY A 37 -4.85 14.51 -5.03
N GLY A 38 -4.73 14.75 -6.34
CA GLY A 38 -3.81 15.76 -6.89
C GLY A 38 -2.35 15.30 -6.95
N SER A 39 -2.09 13.99 -6.89
CA SER A 39 -0.78 13.38 -7.09
C SER A 39 -0.89 12.26 -8.12
N ASP A 40 0.14 12.07 -8.92
CA ASP A 40 0.23 10.96 -9.88
C ASP A 40 0.74 9.70 -9.17
N LEU A 41 -0.05 8.62 -9.22
CA LEU A 41 0.32 7.32 -8.68
C LEU A 41 0.77 6.40 -9.80
N ALA A 42 1.79 5.61 -9.55
CA ALA A 42 2.27 4.61 -10.50
C ALA A 42 1.33 3.42 -10.56
N VAL A 43 1.13 2.90 -11.77
CA VAL A 43 0.27 1.76 -12.06
C VAL A 43 1.09 0.67 -12.73
N VAL A 44 1.07 -0.50 -12.12
CA VAL A 44 1.62 -1.75 -12.64
C VAL A 44 0.45 -2.60 -13.10
N GLU A 45 0.23 -2.65 -14.42
CA GLU A 45 -0.83 -3.48 -15.03
C GLU A 45 -0.44 -4.96 -15.13
N GLU A 46 0.86 -5.27 -15.14
CA GLU A 46 1.37 -6.65 -15.21
C GLU A 46 2.40 -6.89 -14.11
N PRO A 47 1.96 -7.11 -12.85
CA PRO A 47 2.90 -7.33 -11.75
C PRO A 47 3.64 -8.67 -11.88
N ASP A 48 4.87 -8.73 -11.36
CA ASP A 48 5.71 -9.93 -11.41
C ASP A 48 5.08 -11.13 -10.67
N ASN A 49 4.27 -10.85 -9.64
CA ASN A 49 3.57 -11.90 -8.90
C ASN A 49 2.18 -12.16 -9.51
N PRO A 50 1.88 -13.40 -9.94
CA PRO A 50 0.65 -13.74 -10.67
C PRO A 50 -0.64 -13.60 -9.86
N VAL A 51 -0.53 -13.41 -8.53
CA VAL A 51 -1.67 -13.17 -7.64
C VAL A 51 -2.24 -11.77 -7.86
N PHE A 52 -1.42 -10.82 -8.30
CA PHE A 52 -1.87 -9.47 -8.57
C PHE A 52 -2.30 -9.32 -10.03
N GLU A 53 -3.47 -8.71 -10.23
CA GLU A 53 -3.94 -8.29 -11.55
C GLU A 53 -3.51 -6.87 -11.87
N ARG A 54 -3.48 -6.00 -10.86
CA ARG A 54 -3.12 -4.60 -11.03
C ARG A 54 -2.72 -4.01 -9.69
N ILE A 55 -1.67 -3.21 -9.67
CA ILE A 55 -1.24 -2.48 -8.49
C ILE A 55 -1.18 -1.00 -8.82
N VAL A 56 -1.80 -0.18 -7.98
CA VAL A 56 -1.65 1.27 -8.01
C VAL A 56 -0.99 1.69 -6.71
N ALA A 57 0.13 2.40 -6.77
CA ALA A 57 0.84 2.84 -5.59
C ALA A 57 1.53 4.19 -5.81
N GLY A 58 1.60 5.00 -4.77
CA GLY A 58 2.38 6.23 -4.84
C GLY A 58 2.22 7.13 -3.62
N THR A 59 2.89 8.28 -3.72
CA THR A 59 2.85 9.32 -2.70
C THR A 59 1.70 10.28 -2.98
N VAL A 60 0.85 10.50 -1.98
CA VAL A 60 -0.14 11.58 -2.01
C VAL A 60 0.37 12.73 -1.17
N THR A 61 0.68 13.83 -1.83
CA THR A 61 1.22 15.04 -1.18
C THR A 61 0.09 15.91 -0.65
N TYR A 62 0.26 16.43 0.56
CA TYR A 62 -0.71 17.33 1.17
C TYR A 62 -0.06 18.61 1.66
N SER A 63 -0.69 19.76 1.43
CA SER A 63 -0.16 21.05 1.90
C SER A 63 -0.30 21.26 3.41
N SER A 64 -1.23 20.56 4.07
CA SER A 64 -1.60 20.81 5.47
C SER A 64 -1.28 19.66 6.42
N LYS A 65 -0.88 18.50 5.90
CA LYS A 65 -0.53 17.30 6.69
C LYS A 65 0.65 16.59 6.01
N LYS A 66 1.21 15.60 6.69
CA LYS A 66 2.26 14.76 6.10
C LYS A 66 1.72 14.00 4.88
N ASP A 67 2.59 13.85 3.88
CA ASP A 67 2.34 13.03 2.69
C ASP A 67 2.01 11.60 3.10
N THR A 68 1.05 10.96 2.45
CA THR A 68 0.65 9.58 2.78
C THR A 68 0.92 8.65 1.61
N LEU A 69 1.09 7.37 1.92
CA LEU A 69 1.17 6.35 0.90
C LEU A 69 -0.25 5.94 0.48
N ALA A 70 -0.61 6.10 -0.79
CA ALA A 70 -1.81 5.52 -1.37
C ALA A 70 -1.47 4.22 -2.08
N VAL A 71 -2.28 3.19 -1.84
CA VAL A 71 -2.13 1.89 -2.52
C VAL A 71 -3.49 1.28 -2.85
N GLU A 72 -3.52 0.53 -3.94
CA GLU A 72 -4.58 -0.37 -4.33
C GLU A 72 -3.96 -1.64 -4.90
N PHE A 73 -4.31 -2.78 -4.31
CA PHE A 73 -3.89 -4.09 -4.80
C PHE A 73 -5.14 -4.80 -5.31
N THR A 74 -5.21 -5.02 -6.62
CA THR A 74 -6.22 -5.86 -7.24
C THR A 74 -5.64 -7.27 -7.34
N GLU A 75 -6.26 -8.22 -6.63
CA GLU A 75 -5.82 -9.61 -6.54
C GLU A 75 -6.77 -10.50 -7.35
N ARG A 76 -6.22 -11.50 -8.05
CA ARG A 76 -7.01 -12.53 -8.74
C ARG A 76 -7.86 -13.32 -7.76
N ASP A 77 -8.95 -13.89 -8.26
CA ASP A 77 -9.80 -14.76 -7.45
C ASP A 77 -9.01 -16.00 -7.01
N PRO A 78 -8.99 -16.34 -5.71
CA PRO A 78 -8.24 -17.49 -5.22
C PRO A 78 -8.73 -18.82 -5.78
N ALA A 79 -9.95 -18.90 -6.32
CA ALA A 79 -10.47 -20.09 -6.98
C ALA A 79 -9.88 -20.30 -8.40
N GLU A 80 -9.34 -19.23 -9.01
CA GLU A 80 -8.69 -19.26 -10.32
C GLU A 80 -7.17 -19.47 -10.21
N LEU A 81 -6.62 -19.41 -8.99
CA LEU A 81 -5.20 -19.67 -8.72
C LEU A 81 -4.89 -21.16 -8.86
N SER A 82 -3.84 -21.45 -9.62
CA SER A 82 -3.29 -22.80 -9.73
C SER A 82 -2.58 -23.23 -8.44
N PRO A 83 -2.28 -24.53 -8.26
CA PRO A 83 -1.50 -24.99 -7.11
C PRO A 83 -0.11 -24.36 -7.01
N ASP A 84 0.51 -24.02 -8.15
CA ASP A 84 1.79 -23.30 -8.19
C ASP A 84 1.62 -21.84 -7.72
N ASP A 85 0.45 -21.23 -7.97
CA ASP A 85 0.12 -19.87 -7.49
C ASP A 85 -0.14 -19.80 -5.98
N MET A 86 -0.34 -20.93 -5.29
CA MET A 86 -0.47 -20.92 -3.82
C MET A 86 0.82 -20.52 -3.12
N GLU A 87 1.98 -20.86 -3.68
CA GLU A 87 3.28 -20.38 -3.17
C GLU A 87 3.41 -18.87 -3.44
N ALA A 88 3.04 -18.44 -4.65
CA ALA A 88 3.01 -17.02 -5.02
C ALA A 88 2.06 -16.19 -4.13
N ALA A 89 0.96 -16.77 -3.63
CA ALA A 89 0.06 -16.11 -2.68
C ALA A 89 0.73 -15.80 -1.33
N GLY A 90 1.60 -16.70 -0.86
CA GLY A 90 2.42 -16.46 0.33
C GLY A 90 3.40 -15.30 0.11
N GLU A 91 4.07 -15.30 -1.03
CA GLU A 91 4.99 -14.23 -1.40
C GLU A 91 4.29 -12.89 -1.59
N ALA A 92 3.12 -12.86 -2.24
CA ALA A 92 2.30 -11.67 -2.44
C ALA A 92 1.95 -11.00 -1.10
N ILE A 93 1.58 -11.81 -0.09
CA ILE A 93 1.33 -11.30 1.26
C ILE A 93 2.60 -10.74 1.90
N SER A 94 3.76 -11.39 1.72
CA SER A 94 5.04 -10.87 2.23
C SER A 94 5.38 -9.55 1.57
N MET A 95 5.39 -9.48 0.23
CA MET A 95 5.68 -8.27 -0.55
C MET A 95 4.79 -7.10 -0.12
N LYS A 96 3.47 -7.31 0.02
CA LYS A 96 2.54 -6.28 0.53
C LYS A 96 2.94 -5.78 1.91
N ASN A 97 3.33 -6.69 2.80
CA ASN A 97 3.68 -6.31 4.16
C ASN A 97 5.02 -5.62 4.25
N ASP A 98 5.99 -6.06 3.46
CA ASP A 98 7.35 -5.53 3.41
C ASP A 98 7.34 -4.15 2.76
N PHE A 99 6.70 -3.97 1.61
CA PHE A 99 6.49 -2.66 0.99
C PHE A 99 5.81 -1.67 1.94
N LEU A 100 4.71 -2.09 2.59
CA LEU A 100 3.99 -1.21 3.52
C LEU A 100 4.81 -0.92 4.79
N LEU A 101 5.63 -1.85 5.26
CA LEU A 101 6.53 -1.64 6.39
C LEU A 101 7.65 -0.67 6.00
N GLU A 102 8.26 -0.86 4.85
CA GLU A 102 9.33 -0.02 4.32
C GLU A 102 8.84 1.41 4.11
N ALA A 103 7.70 1.59 3.44
CA ALA A 103 7.11 2.89 3.17
C ALA A 103 6.66 3.61 4.44
N THR A 104 5.93 2.91 5.32
CA THR A 104 5.22 3.58 6.43
C THR A 104 5.95 3.48 7.77
N GLY A 105 6.96 2.63 7.88
CA GLY A 105 7.60 2.29 9.15
C GLY A 105 6.67 1.53 10.11
N ARG A 106 5.55 0.99 9.61
CA ARG A 106 4.53 0.31 10.42
C ARG A 106 4.30 -1.12 9.95
N ASP A 107 4.58 -2.05 10.85
CA ASP A 107 4.28 -3.45 10.66
C ASP A 107 2.77 -3.72 10.57
N ALA A 108 2.40 -4.88 10.02
CA ALA A 108 1.02 -5.27 9.81
C ALA A 108 0.17 -5.23 11.10
N LYS A 109 0.76 -5.58 12.26
CA LYS A 109 0.08 -5.56 13.56
C LYS A 109 -0.18 -4.13 14.01
N SER A 110 0.79 -3.24 13.85
CA SER A 110 0.64 -1.80 14.10
C SER A 110 -0.43 -1.16 13.22
N ARG A 111 -0.45 -1.49 11.92
CA ARG A 111 -1.48 -1.03 10.97
C ARG A 111 -2.88 -1.52 11.38
N ARG A 112 -3.01 -2.81 11.70
CA ARG A 112 -4.28 -3.41 12.18
C ARG A 112 -4.77 -2.77 13.48
N LYS A 113 -3.86 -2.50 14.43
CA LYS A 113 -4.20 -1.82 15.70
C LYS A 113 -4.67 -0.39 15.46
N SER A 114 -4.04 0.35 14.54
CA SER A 114 -4.48 1.72 14.18
C SER A 114 -5.91 1.69 13.65
N ILE A 115 -6.21 0.82 12.68
CA ILE A 115 -7.55 0.68 12.10
C ILE A 115 -8.57 0.30 13.17
N LYS A 116 -8.25 -0.68 14.03
CA LYS A 116 -9.14 -1.08 15.13
C LYS A 116 -9.45 0.08 16.07
N ASN A 117 -8.45 0.88 16.42
CA ASN A 117 -8.64 2.05 17.28
C ASN A 117 -9.47 3.12 16.56
N GLU A 118 -9.24 3.37 15.27
CA GLU A 118 -10.03 4.33 14.48
C GLU A 118 -11.51 3.92 14.44
N VAL A 119 -11.82 2.64 14.24
CA VAL A 119 -13.19 2.10 14.29
C VAL A 119 -13.80 2.25 15.70
N GLN A 120 -13.07 1.88 16.76
CA GLN A 120 -13.59 1.97 18.13
C GLN A 120 -13.85 3.42 18.59
N ASN A 121 -13.04 4.38 18.15
CA ASN A 121 -13.26 5.79 18.45
C ASN A 121 -14.42 6.38 17.62
N ALA A 122 -14.72 5.84 16.44
CA ALA A 122 -15.88 6.26 15.65
C ALA A 122 -17.22 5.76 16.26
N ASP A 123 -17.21 4.60 16.92
CA ASP A 123 -18.39 3.99 17.57
C ASP A 123 -18.64 4.49 19.00
N THR A 124 -17.75 5.31 19.57
CA THR A 124 -17.99 5.91 20.88
C THR A 124 -18.58 7.30 20.66
N PRO A 125 -19.89 7.54 20.92
CA PRO A 125 -20.42 8.89 20.89
C PRO A 125 -19.63 9.73 21.90
N GLU A 126 -19.03 10.84 21.46
CA GLU A 126 -18.41 11.82 22.33
C GLU A 126 -19.50 12.40 23.25
N ASN A 127 -19.69 11.77 24.40
CA ASN A 127 -20.52 12.29 25.47
C ASN A 127 -19.68 13.30 26.24
N VAL A 128 -19.82 14.57 25.84
CA VAL A 128 -19.41 15.76 26.60
C VAL A 128 -20.42 16.09 27.68
#